data_AF-A0A2W6P964-F1
#
_entry.id   AF-A0A2W6P964-F1
#
_cell.length_a   1.000
_cell.length_b   1.000
_cell.length_c   1.000
_cell.angle_alpha   90.00
_cell.angle_beta   90.00
_cell.angle_gamma   90.00
#
_symmetry.space_group_name_H-M   'P 1'
#
loop_
_entity.id
_entity.type
_entity.pdbx_description
1 polymer ?
#
loop_
_entity_poly.entity_id
_entity_poly.type
_entity_poly.pdbx_seq_one_letter_code
_entity_poly.pdbx_strand_id
1 'polypeptide(L)' 'VPAGQAVHELRHAFASHFMMNGGNILTLQKILGHAKIQTTMIYAHLAPDYLQDAVRFNPIAG' A
#
# COMPACT_ATOMS: atom_id res chain seq x y z
N VAL A 1 16.46 -1.47 17.30
CA VAL A 1 16.43 -1.69 15.83
C VAL A 1 17.80 -2.09 15.33
N PRO A 2 17.92 -3.12 14.48
CA PRO A 2 19.19 -3.52 13.86
C PRO A 2 19.89 -2.35 13.17
N ALA A 3 21.22 -2.32 13.21
CA ALA A 3 22.01 -1.31 12.52
C ALA A 3 21.69 -1.33 11.01
N GLY A 4 21.32 -0.18 10.45
CA GLY A 4 20.99 0.00 9.02
C GLY A 4 19.51 0.19 8.68
N GLN A 5 18.57 -0.01 9.62
CA GLN A 5 17.14 0.22 9.38
C GLN A 5 16.69 1.66 9.58
N ALA A 6 17.43 2.47 10.34
CA ALA A 6 17.10 3.88 10.61
C ALA A 6 16.94 4.74 9.34
N VAL A 7 17.75 4.49 8.31
CA VAL A 7 17.64 5.18 7.00
C VAL A 7 16.37 4.84 6.22
N HIS A 8 15.64 3.78 6.63
CA HIS A 8 14.42 3.35 5.99
C HIS A 8 13.17 3.47 6.88
N GLU A 9 13.32 3.76 8.17
CA GLU A 9 12.19 3.90 9.10
C GLU A 9 11.16 4.90 8.63
N LEU A 10 11.57 6.09 8.20
CA LEU A 10 10.64 7.12 7.69
C LEU A 10 9.95 6.69 6.40
N ARG A 11 10.66 5.98 5.52
CA ARG A 11 10.09 5.40 4.29
C ARG A 11 9.04 4.35 4.60
N HIS A 12 9.33 3.46 5.56
CA HIS A 12 8.40 2.44 6.03
C HIS A 12 7.19 3.08 6.71
N ALA A 13 7.40 4.08 7.56
CA ALA A 13 6.33 4.82 8.22
C ALA A 13 5.40 5.51 7.21
N PHE A 14 5.96 6.18 6.20
CA PHE A 14 5.19 6.77 5.10
C PHE A 14 4.37 5.71 4.36
N ALA A 15 5.01 4.62 3.95
CA ALA A 15 4.35 3.56 3.18
C ALA A 15 3.21 2.89 3.96
N SER A 16 3.42 2.64 5.26
CA SER A 16 2.39 2.10 6.14
C SER A 16 1.20 3.03 6.26
N HIS A 17 1.42 4.31 6.59
CA HIS A 17 0.33 5.29 6.71
C HIS A 17 -0.39 5.53 5.38
N PHE A 18 0.34 5.54 4.26
CA PHE A 18 -0.25 5.66 2.94
C PHE A 18 -1.25 4.53 2.65
N MET A 19 -0.88 3.27 2.96
CA MET A 19 -1.77 2.12 2.80
C MET A 19 -2.95 2.13 3.79
N MET A 20 -2.71 2.46 5.06
CA MET A 20 -3.75 2.56 6.08
C MET A 20 -4.81 3.61 5.74
N ASN A 21 -4.42 4.69 5.05
CA ASN A 21 -5.32 5.74 4.58
C ASN A 21 -6.04 5.38 3.27
N GLY A 22 -5.97 4.13 2.83
CA GLY A 22 -6.63 3.64 1.62
C GLY A 22 -5.92 3.99 0.31
N GLY A 23 -4.61 4.23 0.37
CA GLY A 23 -3.79 4.46 -0.81
C GLY A 23 -3.72 3.26 -1.74
N ASN A 24 -3.58 3.51 -3.04
CA ASN A 24 -3.45 2.46 -4.04
C ASN A 24 -2.01 1.88 -4.04
N ILE A 25 -1.89 0.55 -3.93
CA ILE A 25 -0.60 -0.16 -3.84
C ILE A 25 0.29 0.05 -5.08
N LEU A 26 -0.28 0.20 -6.28
CA LEU A 26 0.46 0.46 -7.51
C LEU A 26 0.98 1.90 -7.55
N THR A 27 0.24 2.84 -6.98
CA THR A 27 0.70 4.22 -6.80
C THR A 27 1.87 4.24 -5.81
N LEU A 28 1.75 3.54 -4.68
CA LEU A 28 2.83 3.44 -3.70
C LEU A 28 4.09 2.82 -4.30
N GLN A 29 3.97 1.78 -5.13
CA GLN A 29 5.10 1.19 -5.84
C GLN A 29 5.90 2.24 -6.63
N LYS A 30 5.19 3.10 -7.38
CA LYS A 30 5.81 4.16 -8.20
C LYS A 30 6.46 5.23 -7.31
N ILE A 31 5.77 5.66 -6.25
CA ILE A 31 6.30 6.65 -5.28
C ILE A 31 7.61 6.15 -4.65
N LEU A 32 7.66 4.86 -4.30
CA LEU A 32 8.83 4.24 -3.67
C LEU A 32 9.91 3.83 -4.68
N GLY A 33 9.65 3.95 -5.99
CA GLY A 33 10.58 3.53 -7.05
C GLY A 33 10.85 2.01 -7.04
N HIS A 34 9.89 1.20 -6.60
CA HIS A 34 10.07 -0.25 -6.59
C HIS A 34 9.97 -0.84 -7.99
N ALA A 35 11.03 -1.49 -8.46
CA ALA A 35 11.04 -2.17 -9.76
C ALA A 35 10.06 -3.35 -9.84
N LYS A 36 9.79 -4.01 -8.71
CA LYS A 36 8.90 -5.17 -8.60
C LYS A 36 7.80 -4.90 -7.58
N ILE A 37 6.55 -5.22 -7.93
CA ILE A 37 5.41 -5.02 -7.03
C ILE A 37 5.54 -5.82 -5.74
N GLN A 38 6.17 -6.99 -5.79
CA GLN A 38 6.41 -7.88 -4.64
C GLN A 38 7.13 -7.15 -3.50
N THR A 39 8.03 -6.20 -3.81
CA THR A 39 8.72 -5.39 -2.80
C THR A 39 7.76 -4.43 -2.08
N THR A 40 6.74 -3.93 -2.77
CA THR A 40 5.68 -3.08 -2.16
C THR A 40 4.63 -3.91 -1.42
N MET A 41 4.40 -5.16 -1.84
CA MET A 41 3.36 -6.02 -1.26
C MET A 41 3.51 -6.29 0.24
N ILE A 42 4.69 -6.03 0.82
CA ILE A 42 4.89 -6.10 2.28
C ILE A 42 3.92 -5.18 3.05
N TYR A 43 3.40 -4.11 2.43
CA TYR A 43 2.44 -3.19 3.04
C TYR A 43 0.96 -3.50 2.70
N ALA A 44 0.69 -4.50 1.84
CA ALA A 44 -0.66 -4.74 1.35
C ALA A 44 -1.66 -5.09 2.46
N HIS A 45 -1.20 -5.76 3.51
CA HIS A 45 -2.01 -6.12 4.68
C HIS A 45 -2.49 -4.92 5.51
N LEU A 46 -1.95 -3.72 5.26
CA LEU A 46 -2.35 -2.48 5.95
C LEU A 46 -3.49 -1.75 5.23
N ALA A 47 -3.86 -2.19 4.02
CA ALA A 47 -5.00 -1.63 3.32
C ALA A 47 -6.29 -1.90 4.10
N PRO A 48 -7.24 -0.94 4.15
CA PRO A 48 -8.55 -1.20 4.73
C PRO A 48 -9.32 -2.23 3.89
N ASP A 49 -10.36 -2.82 4.47
CA ASP A 49 -11.20 -3.79 3.78
C ASP A 49 -12.09 -3.09 2.73
N TYR A 50 -12.19 -3.69 1.54
CA TYR A 50 -12.92 -3.19 0.39
C TYR A 50 -13.93 -4.22 -0.15
N LEU A 51 -14.31 -5.24 0.61
CA LEU A 51 -15.26 -6.25 0.11
C LEU A 51 -16.58 -5.65 -0.40
N GLN A 52 -17.07 -4.58 0.22
CA GLN A 52 -18.29 -3.88 -0.20
C GLN A 52 -18.11 -3.08 -1.51
N ASP A 53 -16.88 -2.72 -1.87
CA ASP A 53 -16.61 -1.98 -3.09
C ASP A 53 -16.93 -2.81 -4.34
N ALA A 54 -16.93 -4.14 -4.24
CA ALA A 54 -17.40 -5.01 -5.32
C ALA A 54 -18.87 -4.77 -5.66
N VAL A 55 -19.73 -4.47 -4.67
CA VAL A 55 -21.14 -4.11 -4.91
C VAL A 55 -21.27 -2.69 -5.46
N ARG A 56 -20.36 -1.79 -5.10
CA ARG A 56 -20.39 -0.40 -5.56
C ARG A 56 -19.86 -0.20 -6.98
N PHE A 57 -18.83 -0.94 -7.37
CA PHE A 57 -18.10 -0.74 -8.63
C PHE A 57 -18.30 -1.88 -9.64
N ASN A 58 -19.25 -2.77 -9.41
CA ASN A 58 -19.60 -3.75 -10.45
C ASN A 58 -20.29 -3.04 -11.65
N PRO A 59 -20.19 -3.61 -12.86
CA PRO A 59 -20.71 -2.98 -14.07
C PRO A 59 -22.22 -3.19 -14.29
N ILE A 60 -22.92 -3.88 -13.37
CA ILE A 60 -24.33 -4.30 -13.56
C ILE A 60 -25.30 -3.53 -12.65
N ALA A 61 -24.83 -2.99 -11.54
CA ALA A 61 -25.58 -2.13 -10.64
C ALA A 61 -25.46 -0.69 -11.14
N GLY A 62 -26.44 -0.27 -11.94
CA GLY A 62 -26.67 1.13 -12.33
C GLY A 62 -27.49 1.87 -11.28
#